data_AF-A0A285IQ44-F1
#
_entry.id   AF-A0A285IQ44-F1
#
_cell.length_a   1.000
_cell.length_b   1.000
_cell.length_c   1.000
_cell.angle_alpha   90.00
_cell.angle_beta   90.00
_cell.angle_gamma   90.00
#
_symmetry.space_group_name_H-M   'P 1'
#
loop_
_entity.id
_entity.type
_entity.pdbx_description
1 polymer ?
#
loop_
_entity_poly.entity_id
_entity_poly.type
_entity_poly.pdbx_seq_one_letter_code
_entity_poly.pdbx_strand_id
1 'polypeptide(L)'
;MRFWLFTLLLLLLRSPLAYSQQQYTEAACILLQQQIERFSPQPQLSTYQDSKRQFDKHCQKPIPAPDKPLVLTNIPAKSAMPPANTAAESVAAPANPSAQVQKFDIGAMMLSLFTPYIPYIIGTLLLLVLPGLLIALVFGNKARFLGAMAERQLHRLLVRNLPVAYQHYRNLILETAKGDLTEIDHLVLSPFGIFVIEVKNYKGWIFGSEHQPQWTVQHFRSKGSFQNPLHQNSKHTAAVKFALGISLHDSKQVHSIVAFSDRAELRTSLPAQVCYIRQVAAYIQQFTQPCFSDEQLRQFTARLNIMASKQRNLRKVHLKQVKSRQ
;
A
#
# COMPACT_ATOMS: atom_id res chain seq x y z
N MET A 1 1.83 26.89 19.77
CA MET A 1 1.28 26.55 18.43
C MET A 1 0.74 25.11 18.36
N ARG A 2 -0.10 24.66 19.32
CA ARG A 2 -0.66 23.29 19.33
C ARG A 2 -2.18 23.21 19.57
N PHE A 3 -2.84 24.34 19.74
CA PHE A 3 -4.31 24.41 19.89
C PHE A 3 -5.06 24.74 18.59
N TRP A 4 -4.36 25.20 17.55
CA TRP A 4 -4.98 25.57 16.26
C TRP A 4 -5.26 24.38 15.32
N LEU A 5 -4.70 23.20 15.57
CA LEU A 5 -4.99 22.01 14.76
C LEU A 5 -6.30 21.31 15.19
N PHE A 6 -6.74 21.47 16.44
CA PHE A 6 -7.97 20.84 16.93
C PHE A 6 -9.24 21.62 16.54
N THR A 7 -9.13 22.94 16.39
CA THR A 7 -10.25 23.79 15.93
C THR A 7 -10.53 23.61 14.43
N LEU A 8 -9.52 23.32 13.61
CA LEU A 8 -9.69 23.06 12.18
C LEU A 8 -10.44 21.74 11.90
N LEU A 9 -10.24 20.72 12.75
CA LEU A 9 -10.91 19.42 12.59
C LEU A 9 -12.39 19.46 13.02
N LEU A 10 -12.73 20.28 14.02
CA LEU A 10 -14.13 20.45 14.47
C LEU A 10 -14.97 21.30 13.50
N LEU A 11 -14.36 22.18 12.71
CA LEU A 11 -15.06 22.97 11.69
C LEU A 11 -15.40 22.16 10.42
N LEU A 12 -14.71 21.04 10.16
CA LEU A 12 -15.02 20.14 9.04
C LEU A 12 -16.17 19.16 9.34
N LEU A 13 -16.62 19.07 10.58
CA LEU A 13 -17.73 18.20 11.02
C LEU A 13 -19.10 18.90 11.07
N ARG A 14 -19.18 20.18 10.67
CA ARG A 14 -20.42 20.99 10.67
C ARG A 14 -20.82 21.56 9.32
N SER A 15 -20.23 21.10 8.22
CA SER A 15 -20.82 21.34 6.90
C SER A 15 -21.76 20.17 6.57
N PRO A 16 -23.08 20.36 6.45
CA PRO A 16 -23.88 19.42 5.69
C PRO A 16 -23.36 19.49 4.27
N LEU A 17 -22.49 18.55 3.89
CA LEU A 17 -22.23 18.25 2.50
C LEU A 17 -23.57 17.76 1.96
N ALA A 18 -24.35 18.69 1.42
CA ALA A 18 -25.42 18.36 0.50
C ALA A 18 -24.77 17.51 -0.60
N TYR A 19 -25.00 16.21 -0.53
CA TYR A 19 -24.52 15.27 -1.52
C TYR A 19 -25.34 15.54 -2.79
N SER A 20 -24.90 16.51 -3.57
CA SER A 20 -25.38 16.72 -4.93
C SER A 20 -25.05 15.44 -5.71
N GLN A 21 -26.03 14.56 -5.90
CA GLN A 21 -25.92 13.41 -6.80
C GLN A 21 -25.73 13.97 -8.21
N GLN A 22 -24.49 13.96 -8.71
CA GLN A 22 -24.13 14.46 -10.04
C GLN A 22 -24.96 13.72 -11.11
N GLN A 23 -25.99 14.36 -11.65
CA GLN A 23 -26.85 13.77 -12.68
C GLN A 23 -26.09 13.69 -14.01
N TYR A 24 -26.34 12.64 -14.78
CA TYR A 24 -25.74 12.46 -16.10
C TYR A 24 -26.53 13.22 -17.18
N THR A 25 -25.91 13.45 -18.32
CA THR A 25 -26.60 14.03 -19.48
C THR A 25 -27.58 13.03 -20.07
N GLU A 26 -28.61 13.52 -20.77
CA GLU A 26 -29.60 12.69 -21.44
C GLU A 26 -28.95 11.66 -22.39
N ALA A 27 -27.93 12.07 -23.15
CA ALA A 27 -27.20 11.19 -24.04
C ALA A 27 -26.45 10.05 -23.30
N ALA A 28 -25.85 10.36 -22.14
CA ALA A 28 -25.18 9.35 -21.32
C ALA A 28 -26.19 8.36 -20.70
N CYS A 29 -27.37 8.83 -20.29
CA CYS A 29 -28.44 7.98 -19.80
C CYS A 29 -29.02 7.07 -20.88
N ILE A 30 -29.18 7.56 -22.12
CA ILE A 30 -29.59 6.75 -23.27
C ILE A 30 -28.57 5.64 -23.57
N LEU A 31 -27.27 5.94 -23.53
CA LEU A 31 -26.22 4.93 -23.73
C LEU A 31 -26.24 3.85 -22.65
N LEU A 32 -26.42 4.23 -21.38
CA LEU A 32 -26.56 3.28 -20.27
C LEU A 32 -27.82 2.42 -20.43
N GLN A 33 -28.94 3.01 -20.84
CA GLN A 33 -30.18 2.27 -21.13
C GLN A 33 -29.97 1.22 -22.24
N GLN A 34 -29.31 1.59 -23.34
CA GLN A 34 -28.98 0.66 -24.42
C GLN A 34 -28.05 -0.48 -23.95
N GLN A 35 -27.08 -0.19 -23.07
CA GLN A 35 -26.23 -1.23 -22.49
C GLN A 35 -27.02 -2.18 -21.58
N ILE A 36 -27.95 -1.66 -20.77
CA ILE A 36 -28.82 -2.49 -19.92
C ILE A 36 -29.69 -3.41 -20.78
N GLU A 37 -30.29 -2.91 -21.84
CA GLU A 37 -31.12 -3.71 -22.76
C GLU A 37 -30.31 -4.80 -23.47
N ARG A 38 -29.12 -4.45 -23.98
CA ARG A 38 -28.24 -5.39 -24.69
C ARG A 38 -27.81 -6.57 -23.82
N PHE A 39 -27.58 -6.33 -22.52
CA PHE A 39 -27.14 -7.36 -21.57
C PHE A 39 -28.27 -7.87 -20.67
N SER A 40 -29.53 -7.50 -20.93
CA SER A 40 -30.70 -7.94 -20.16
C SER A 40 -30.87 -9.46 -20.07
N PRO A 41 -30.55 -10.28 -21.11
CA PRO A 41 -30.61 -11.74 -21.00
C PRO A 41 -29.60 -12.36 -20.03
N GLN A 42 -28.58 -11.61 -19.59
CA GLN A 42 -27.48 -12.10 -18.75
C GLN A 42 -27.24 -11.18 -17.52
N PRO A 43 -28.15 -11.17 -16.53
CA PRO A 43 -28.12 -10.21 -15.42
C PRO A 43 -26.96 -10.41 -14.41
N GLN A 44 -26.21 -11.50 -14.54
CA GLN A 44 -25.08 -11.87 -13.69
C GLN A 44 -23.78 -11.16 -14.11
N LEU A 45 -23.71 -10.58 -15.32
CA LEU A 45 -22.53 -9.87 -15.81
C LEU A 45 -22.30 -8.57 -15.04
N SER A 46 -21.06 -8.30 -14.66
CA SER A 46 -20.67 -7.05 -13.99
C SER A 46 -21.07 -5.83 -14.81
N THR A 47 -20.93 -5.87 -16.14
CA THR A 47 -21.32 -4.79 -17.05
C THR A 47 -22.81 -4.44 -16.94
N TYR A 48 -23.69 -5.44 -16.83
CA TYR A 48 -25.13 -5.21 -16.64
C TYR A 48 -25.41 -4.59 -15.27
N GLN A 49 -24.82 -5.14 -14.21
CA GLN A 49 -25.02 -4.67 -12.84
C GLN A 49 -24.49 -3.26 -12.61
N ASP A 50 -23.33 -2.94 -13.17
CA ASP A 50 -22.69 -1.64 -13.09
C ASP A 50 -23.49 -0.59 -13.88
N SER A 51 -23.89 -0.91 -15.12
CA SER A 51 -24.68 0.00 -15.96
C SER A 51 -26.05 0.29 -15.33
N LYS A 52 -26.72 -0.75 -14.80
CA LYS A 52 -28.00 -0.60 -14.10
C LYS A 52 -27.88 0.25 -12.84
N ARG A 53 -26.86 0.00 -12.01
CA ARG A 53 -26.59 0.81 -10.80
C ARG A 53 -26.29 2.27 -11.14
N GLN A 54 -25.51 2.52 -12.19
CA GLN A 54 -25.18 3.87 -12.62
C GLN A 54 -26.40 4.62 -13.16
N PHE A 55 -27.24 3.93 -13.95
CA PHE A 55 -28.49 4.47 -14.47
C PHE A 55 -29.46 4.84 -13.34
N ASP A 56 -29.74 3.91 -12.42
CA ASP A 56 -30.69 4.12 -11.31
C ASP A 56 -30.28 5.28 -10.39
N LYS A 57 -28.96 5.53 -10.28
CA LYS A 57 -28.39 6.55 -9.41
C LYS A 57 -28.31 7.94 -10.05
N HIS A 58 -28.00 8.04 -11.35
CA HIS A 58 -27.64 9.33 -11.97
C HIS A 58 -28.57 9.78 -13.11
N CYS A 59 -29.58 8.99 -13.47
CA CYS A 59 -30.51 9.30 -14.56
C CYS A 59 -31.94 9.64 -14.08
N GLN A 60 -32.10 10.05 -12.82
CA GLN A 60 -33.41 10.41 -12.26
C GLN A 60 -33.93 11.76 -12.80
N LYS A 61 -33.01 12.70 -13.09
CA LYS A 61 -33.29 13.98 -13.76
C LYS A 61 -32.11 14.33 -14.69
N PRO A 62 -32.05 13.77 -15.91
CA PRO A 62 -30.91 13.95 -16.78
C PRO A 62 -30.74 15.41 -17.21
N ILE A 63 -29.49 15.83 -17.40
CA ILE A 63 -29.15 17.18 -17.88
C ILE A 63 -29.40 17.21 -19.39
N PRO A 64 -30.25 18.11 -19.92
CA PRO A 64 -30.51 18.21 -21.35
C PRO A 64 -29.22 18.57 -22.11
N ALA A 65 -29.08 18.03 -23.32
CA ALA A 65 -27.93 18.32 -24.16
C ALA A 65 -27.91 19.82 -24.54
N PRO A 66 -26.73 20.46 -24.62
CA PRO A 66 -26.63 21.83 -25.13
C PRO A 66 -27.01 21.86 -26.62
N ASP A 67 -27.83 22.84 -27.00
CA ASP A 67 -28.30 23.06 -28.38
C ASP A 67 -27.15 23.37 -29.34
N LYS A 68 -26.54 22.32 -29.91
CA LYS A 68 -25.78 22.42 -31.15
C LYS A 68 -26.19 21.28 -32.08
N PRO A 69 -26.62 21.58 -33.31
CA PRO A 69 -27.10 20.56 -34.23
C PRO A 69 -25.93 19.67 -34.67
N LEU A 70 -25.92 18.43 -34.16
CA LEU A 70 -25.09 17.36 -34.69
C LEU A 70 -25.83 16.74 -35.87
N VAL A 71 -25.31 16.99 -37.07
CA VAL A 71 -25.80 16.43 -38.34
C VAL A 71 -25.56 14.92 -38.34
N LEU A 72 -26.64 14.14 -38.25
CA LEU A 72 -26.61 12.70 -38.50
C LEU A 72 -26.85 12.44 -39.99
N THR A 73 -25.89 11.79 -40.64
CA THR A 73 -26.13 11.14 -41.94
C THR A 73 -26.07 9.62 -41.80
N ASN A 74 -27.17 9.01 -42.25
CA ASN A 74 -27.33 7.65 -42.78
C ASN A 74 -27.78 6.54 -41.80
N ILE A 75 -29.10 6.32 -41.79
CA ILE A 75 -29.75 5.03 -41.49
C ILE A 75 -30.54 4.63 -42.74
N PRO A 76 -30.48 3.37 -43.22
CA PRO A 76 -31.58 2.76 -43.95
C PRO A 76 -32.52 2.03 -42.96
N ALA A 77 -33.79 2.41 -43.01
CA ALA A 77 -34.88 1.86 -42.22
C ALA A 77 -35.34 0.48 -42.71
N LYS A 78 -35.95 -0.34 -41.82
CA LYS A 78 -36.96 -1.34 -42.24
C LYS A 78 -37.93 -1.77 -41.11
N SER A 79 -39.22 -1.48 -41.36
CA SER A 79 -40.53 -2.09 -40.98
C SER A 79 -40.69 -2.89 -39.67
N ALA A 80 -41.67 -2.61 -38.79
CA ALA A 80 -43.14 -2.90 -38.89
C ALA A 80 -43.45 -4.42 -39.00
N MET A 81 -44.44 -5.07 -38.37
CA MET A 81 -45.68 -4.72 -37.66
C MET A 81 -46.20 -6.01 -36.89
N PRO A 82 -47.50 -6.29 -36.57
CA PRO A 82 -48.04 -6.55 -35.20
C PRO A 82 -48.74 -7.96 -35.05
N PRO A 83 -49.92 -8.15 -34.40
CA PRO A 83 -50.30 -8.25 -32.98
C PRO A 83 -51.11 -9.55 -32.66
N ALA A 84 -51.96 -9.50 -31.61
CA ALA A 84 -53.21 -10.27 -31.35
C ALA A 84 -53.10 -11.35 -30.24
N ASN A 85 -53.74 -11.16 -29.08
CA ASN A 85 -55.14 -11.41 -28.66
C ASN A 85 -55.20 -12.73 -27.85
N THR A 86 -55.96 -12.89 -26.76
CA THR A 86 -57.44 -12.89 -26.63
C THR A 86 -57.77 -12.94 -25.11
N ALA A 87 -58.67 -12.09 -24.57
CA ALA A 87 -60.05 -12.36 -24.10
C ALA A 87 -60.26 -13.69 -23.32
N ALA A 88 -61.10 -13.86 -22.29
CA ALA A 88 -62.27 -13.14 -21.76
C ALA A 88 -62.45 -13.58 -20.26
N GLU A 89 -62.81 -12.71 -19.32
CA GLU A 89 -64.17 -12.39 -18.84
C GLU A 89 -64.83 -13.46 -17.93
N SER A 90 -65.11 -13.12 -16.66
CA SER A 90 -66.41 -13.40 -16.02
C SER A 90 -66.61 -12.67 -14.66
N VAL A 91 -67.57 -11.74 -14.67
CA VAL A 91 -68.71 -11.57 -13.73
C VAL A 91 -68.46 -11.28 -12.22
N ALA A 92 -68.98 -10.11 -11.80
CA ALA A 92 -69.21 -9.63 -10.42
C ALA A 92 -70.32 -10.44 -9.71
N ALA A 93 -70.45 -10.54 -8.37
CA ALA A 93 -70.66 -9.53 -7.33
C ALA A 93 -70.88 -10.29 -5.97
N PRO A 94 -71.36 -9.68 -4.87
CA PRO A 94 -70.80 -8.61 -4.04
C PRO A 94 -70.53 -9.04 -2.57
N ALA A 95 -69.76 -8.18 -1.88
CA ALA A 95 -69.71 -7.87 -0.44
C ALA A 95 -70.03 -8.95 0.63
N ASN A 96 -69.07 -9.12 1.55
CA ASN A 96 -69.38 -9.25 2.99
C ASN A 96 -68.20 -8.73 3.85
N PRO A 97 -68.44 -7.96 4.92
CA PRO A 97 -67.38 -7.46 5.79
C PRO A 97 -67.14 -8.49 6.90
N SER A 98 -66.04 -9.24 6.83
CA SER A 98 -65.59 -10.05 7.94
C SER A 98 -64.17 -9.64 8.35
N ALA A 99 -64.13 -9.02 9.53
CA ALA A 99 -62.97 -8.69 10.35
C ALA A 99 -61.67 -9.45 10.01
N GLN A 100 -60.65 -8.70 9.62
CA GLN A 100 -59.27 -9.20 9.60
C GLN A 100 -58.77 -9.34 11.04
N VAL A 101 -58.62 -10.57 11.51
CA VAL A 101 -57.87 -10.88 12.72
C VAL A 101 -56.40 -10.58 12.45
N GLN A 102 -55.89 -9.49 13.01
CA GLN A 102 -54.47 -9.17 13.00
C GLN A 102 -53.70 -10.29 13.72
N LYS A 103 -52.85 -11.04 13.00
CA LYS A 103 -51.87 -11.92 13.63
C LYS A 103 -50.91 -11.05 14.44
N PHE A 104 -50.92 -11.24 15.76
CA PHE A 104 -50.06 -10.53 16.70
C PHE A 104 -48.63 -11.05 16.55
N ASP A 105 -47.78 -10.31 15.82
CA ASP A 105 -46.37 -10.66 15.62
C ASP A 105 -45.52 -10.08 16.76
N ILE A 106 -45.27 -10.93 17.76
CA ILE A 106 -44.47 -10.59 18.94
C ILE A 106 -43.03 -10.22 18.54
N GLY A 107 -42.50 -10.81 17.46
CA GLY A 107 -41.17 -10.50 16.95
C GLY A 107 -41.07 -9.07 16.40
N ALA A 108 -42.08 -8.65 15.63
CA ALA A 108 -42.16 -7.29 15.12
C ALA A 108 -42.33 -6.25 16.24
N MET A 109 -43.13 -6.56 17.26
CA MET A 109 -43.31 -5.69 18.42
C MET A 109 -42.00 -5.53 19.20
N MET A 110 -41.28 -6.62 19.49
CA MET A 110 -40.00 -6.57 20.18
C MET A 110 -38.93 -5.81 19.36
N LEU A 111 -38.88 -6.00 18.04
CA LEU A 111 -37.95 -5.26 17.17
C LEU A 111 -38.24 -3.75 17.17
N SER A 112 -39.52 -3.35 17.18
CA SER A 112 -39.93 -1.93 17.23
C SER A 112 -39.45 -1.23 18.51
N LEU A 113 -39.37 -1.95 19.63
CA LEU A 113 -38.90 -1.41 20.91
C LEU A 113 -37.39 -1.12 20.89
N PHE A 114 -36.60 -1.88 20.13
CA PHE A 114 -35.14 -1.68 20.05
C PHE A 114 -34.69 -0.79 18.88
N THR A 115 -35.53 -0.64 17.85
CA THR A 115 -35.25 0.18 16.66
C THR A 115 -34.78 1.61 16.98
N PRO A 116 -35.38 2.38 17.92
CA PRO A 116 -34.90 3.73 18.21
C PRO A 116 -33.52 3.73 18.89
N TYR A 117 -33.10 2.63 19.53
CA TYR A 117 -31.84 2.53 20.26
C TYR A 117 -30.65 2.14 19.37
N ILE A 118 -30.89 1.53 18.21
CA ILE A 118 -29.87 1.14 17.23
C ILE A 118 -28.90 2.28 16.85
N PRO A 119 -29.35 3.50 16.46
CA PRO A 119 -28.43 4.58 16.10
C PRO A 119 -27.57 5.04 17.29
N TYR A 120 -28.08 4.97 18.52
CA TYR A 120 -27.31 5.29 19.72
C TYR A 120 -26.25 4.23 20.02
N ILE A 121 -26.56 2.95 19.81
CA ILE A 121 -25.59 1.85 19.95
C ILE A 121 -24.50 1.94 18.88
N ILE A 122 -24.87 2.21 17.62
CA ILE A 122 -23.90 2.43 16.54
C ILE A 122 -23.06 3.67 16.80
N GLY A 123 -23.69 4.77 17.23
CA GLY A 123 -23.02 6.02 17.56
C GLY A 123 -22.01 5.86 18.70
N THR A 124 -22.38 5.16 19.78
CA THR A 124 -21.48 4.85 20.90
C THR A 124 -20.37 3.89 20.51
N LEU A 125 -20.66 2.86 19.69
CA LEU A 125 -19.63 1.97 19.15
C LEU A 125 -18.62 2.73 18.28
N LEU A 126 -19.09 3.60 17.37
CA LEU A 126 -18.22 4.44 16.56
C LEU A 126 -17.40 5.43 17.41
N LEU A 127 -18.02 6.04 18.42
CA LEU A 127 -17.35 6.93 19.36
C LEU A 127 -16.22 6.23 20.14
N LEU A 128 -16.36 4.95 20.45
CA LEU A 128 -15.33 4.18 21.17
C LEU A 128 -14.28 3.55 20.23
N VAL A 129 -14.69 3.07 19.06
CA VAL A 129 -13.81 2.37 18.11
C VAL A 129 -12.98 3.35 17.27
N LEU A 130 -13.54 4.48 16.81
CA LEU A 130 -12.83 5.42 15.94
C LEU A 130 -11.61 6.06 16.63
N PRO A 131 -11.68 6.53 17.90
CA PRO A 131 -10.50 7.03 18.59
C PRO A 131 -9.46 5.92 18.83
N GLY A 132 -9.89 4.72 19.18
CA GLY A 132 -9.00 3.57 19.35
C GLY A 132 -8.26 3.22 18.07
N LEU A 133 -8.96 3.19 16.93
CA LEU A 133 -8.40 2.99 15.60
C LEU A 133 -7.44 4.13 15.21
N LEU A 134 -7.82 5.38 15.48
CA LEU A 134 -7.01 6.55 15.17
C LEU A 134 -5.73 6.59 16.03
N ILE A 135 -5.83 6.24 17.31
CA ILE A 135 -4.68 6.05 18.21
C ILE A 135 -3.81 4.90 17.68
N ALA A 136 -4.39 3.75 17.33
CA ALA A 136 -3.64 2.63 16.78
C ALA A 136 -2.95 2.98 15.45
N LEU A 137 -3.53 3.83 14.61
CA LEU A 137 -2.93 4.30 13.35
C LEU A 137 -1.82 5.35 13.59
N VAL A 138 -2.03 6.28 14.53
CA VAL A 138 -1.09 7.37 14.84
C VAL A 138 0.11 6.87 15.65
N PHE A 139 -0.13 5.97 16.59
CA PHE A 139 0.89 5.41 17.48
C PHE A 139 1.38 4.03 17.05
N GLY A 140 0.70 3.37 16.11
CA GLY A 140 1.10 2.07 15.59
C GLY A 140 2.41 2.12 14.80
N ASN A 141 3.36 1.27 15.20
CA ASN A 141 4.58 0.94 14.46
C ASN A 141 5.39 2.14 13.93
N LYS A 142 5.36 3.27 14.64
CA LYS A 142 6.13 4.50 14.32
C LYS A 142 7.59 4.20 13.98
N ALA A 143 8.24 3.30 14.72
CA ALA A 143 9.63 2.90 14.45
C ALA A 143 9.80 2.26 13.05
N ARG A 144 8.92 1.34 12.67
CA ARG A 144 8.93 0.70 11.34
C ARG A 144 8.64 1.70 10.23
N PHE A 145 7.66 2.59 10.44
CA PHE A 145 7.34 3.64 9.47
C PHE A 145 8.53 4.58 9.24
N LEU A 146 9.15 5.04 10.32
CA LEU A 146 10.34 5.88 10.27
C LEU A 146 11.50 5.13 9.58
N GLY A 147 11.74 3.85 9.90
CA GLY A 147 12.73 3.02 9.22
C GLY A 147 12.53 2.99 7.70
N ALA A 148 11.31 2.65 7.26
CA ALA A 148 10.96 2.62 5.84
C ALA A 148 11.06 4.00 5.14
N MET A 149 10.91 5.10 5.87
CA MET A 149 11.17 6.44 5.33
C MET A 149 12.66 6.70 5.11
N ALA A 150 13.52 6.28 6.04
CA ALA A 150 14.96 6.42 5.90
C ALA A 150 15.51 5.58 4.74
N GLU A 151 15.05 4.33 4.59
CA GLU A 151 15.37 3.49 3.42
C GLU A 151 14.92 4.15 2.10
N ARG A 152 13.72 4.73 2.07
CA ARG A 152 13.21 5.48 0.89
C ARG A 152 14.03 6.73 0.61
N GLN A 153 14.50 7.43 1.64
CA GLN A 153 15.40 8.57 1.47
C GLN A 153 16.73 8.13 0.86
N LEU A 154 17.34 7.07 1.40
CA LEU A 154 18.57 6.49 0.85
C LEU A 154 18.39 6.13 -0.63
N HIS A 155 17.36 5.35 -0.96
CA HIS A 155 17.11 4.92 -2.34
C HIS A 155 17.00 6.11 -3.32
N ARG A 156 16.24 7.15 -2.94
CA ARG A 156 16.09 8.36 -3.79
C ARG A 156 17.42 9.07 -4.01
N LEU A 157 18.26 9.16 -2.97
CA LEU A 157 19.58 9.77 -3.10
C LEU A 157 20.51 8.92 -3.96
N LEU A 158 20.47 7.59 -3.84
CA LEU A 158 21.28 6.70 -4.66
C LEU A 158 20.89 6.79 -6.14
N VAL A 159 19.59 6.68 -6.46
CA VAL A 159 19.10 6.77 -7.85
C VAL A 159 19.41 8.13 -8.47
N ARG A 160 19.37 9.21 -7.68
CA ARG A 160 19.66 10.57 -8.17
C ARG A 160 21.14 10.81 -8.44
N ASN A 161 22.02 10.30 -7.58
CA ASN A 161 23.43 10.68 -7.57
C ASN A 161 24.38 9.62 -8.13
N LEU A 162 23.93 8.37 -8.32
CA LEU A 162 24.73 7.32 -8.93
C LEU A 162 24.42 7.17 -10.43
N PRO A 163 25.35 6.63 -11.22
CA PRO A 163 25.12 6.41 -12.65
C PRO A 163 23.90 5.53 -12.92
N VAL A 164 23.17 5.82 -14.00
CA VAL A 164 21.95 5.08 -14.41
C VAL A 164 22.22 3.59 -14.66
N ALA A 165 23.47 3.23 -15.02
CA ALA A 165 23.88 1.85 -15.22
C ALA A 165 23.93 1.03 -13.91
N TYR A 166 23.95 1.68 -12.74
CA TYR A 166 23.97 0.98 -11.45
C TYR A 166 22.57 0.46 -11.13
N GLN A 167 22.51 -0.77 -10.66
CA GLN A 167 21.24 -1.42 -10.34
C GLN A 167 20.99 -1.39 -8.83
N HIS A 168 19.75 -1.14 -8.45
CA HIS A 168 19.35 -0.98 -7.06
C HIS A 168 18.30 -2.02 -6.67
N TYR A 169 18.57 -2.76 -5.59
CA TYR A 169 17.67 -3.74 -5.02
C TYR A 169 17.35 -3.34 -3.58
N ARG A 170 16.08 -3.42 -3.17
CA ARG A 170 15.62 -2.96 -1.86
C ARG A 170 14.90 -4.09 -1.13
N ASN A 171 15.10 -4.17 0.18
CA ASN A 171 14.45 -5.17 1.03
C ASN A 171 14.58 -6.60 0.46
N LEU A 172 15.80 -6.93 0.04
CA LEU A 172 16.12 -8.21 -0.59
C LEU A 172 16.38 -9.26 0.49
N ILE A 173 15.52 -10.27 0.58
CA ILE A 173 15.69 -11.40 1.49
C ILE A 173 16.46 -12.50 0.77
N LEU A 174 17.59 -12.89 1.36
CA LEU A 174 18.46 -13.95 0.87
C LEU A 174 18.62 -15.05 1.92
N GLU A 175 18.85 -16.26 1.44
CA GLU A 175 19.32 -17.38 2.26
C GLU A 175 20.82 -17.25 2.49
N THR A 176 21.26 -17.51 3.72
CA THR A 176 22.68 -17.66 4.02
C THR A 176 23.13 -19.08 3.71
N ALA A 177 24.45 -19.30 3.66
CA ALA A 177 25.02 -20.64 3.54
C ALA A 177 24.61 -21.61 4.67
N LYS A 178 24.09 -21.10 5.80
CA LYS A 178 23.59 -21.90 6.92
C LYS A 178 22.10 -22.25 6.80
N GLY A 179 21.44 -21.83 5.73
CA GLY A 179 20.02 -22.06 5.47
C GLY A 179 19.06 -21.10 6.18
N ASP A 180 19.56 -20.09 6.90
CA ASP A 180 18.71 -19.07 7.52
C ASP A 180 18.53 -17.84 6.62
N LEU A 181 17.44 -17.09 6.83
CA LEU A 181 17.12 -15.92 6.02
C LEU A 181 17.70 -14.63 6.61
N THR A 182 18.08 -13.70 5.73
CA THR A 182 18.49 -12.35 6.09
C THR A 182 17.87 -11.32 5.13
N GLU A 183 17.35 -10.22 5.66
CA GLU A 183 16.85 -9.08 4.87
C GLU A 183 18.01 -8.08 4.66
N ILE A 184 18.16 -7.58 3.43
CA ILE A 184 19.13 -6.56 3.03
C ILE A 184 18.35 -5.31 2.69
N ASP A 185 18.55 -4.23 3.43
CA ASP A 185 17.79 -2.98 3.26
C ASP A 185 17.99 -2.41 1.85
N HIS A 186 19.24 -2.30 1.40
CA HIS A 186 19.57 -1.82 0.06
C HIS A 186 20.85 -2.47 -0.48
N LEU A 187 20.82 -2.90 -1.73
CA LEU A 187 21.96 -3.43 -2.48
C LEU A 187 22.15 -2.64 -3.77
N VAL A 188 23.39 -2.26 -4.07
CA VAL A 188 23.78 -1.62 -5.33
C VAL A 188 24.75 -2.51 -6.07
N LEU A 189 24.39 -2.90 -7.30
CA LEU A 189 25.27 -3.61 -8.22
C LEU A 189 25.85 -2.63 -9.23
N SER A 190 27.17 -2.60 -9.36
CA SER A 190 27.92 -1.75 -10.29
C SER A 190 29.13 -2.49 -10.86
N PRO A 191 29.78 -1.98 -11.92
CA PRO A 191 31.05 -2.54 -12.41
C PRO A 191 32.20 -2.52 -11.39
N PHE A 192 32.12 -1.64 -10.38
CA PHE A 192 33.18 -1.42 -9.38
C PHE A 192 32.97 -2.20 -8.08
N GLY A 193 31.85 -2.90 -7.94
CA GLY A 193 31.54 -3.67 -6.74
C GLY A 193 30.05 -3.79 -6.45
N ILE A 194 29.75 -4.63 -5.46
CA ILE A 194 28.41 -4.81 -4.88
C ILE A 194 28.40 -4.16 -3.51
N PHE A 195 27.58 -3.13 -3.33
CA PHE A 195 27.49 -2.38 -2.09
C PHE A 195 26.25 -2.83 -1.32
N VAL A 196 26.46 -3.44 -0.16
CA VAL A 196 25.41 -3.92 0.74
C VAL A 196 25.26 -2.90 1.85
N ILE A 197 24.09 -2.26 1.93
CA ILE A 197 23.87 -1.08 2.76
C ILE A 197 22.84 -1.40 3.83
N GLU A 198 23.25 -1.25 5.08
CA GLU A 198 22.41 -1.39 6.27
C GLU A 198 21.95 0.00 6.74
N VAL A 199 20.65 0.22 6.90
CA VAL A 199 20.09 1.55 7.24
C VAL A 199 19.69 1.62 8.70
N LYS A 200 20.31 2.54 9.45
CA LYS A 200 19.98 2.77 10.86
C LYS A 200 19.31 4.12 11.06
N ASN A 201 18.04 4.08 11.47
CA ASN A 201 17.24 5.28 11.71
C ASN A 201 17.03 5.56 13.22
N TYR A 202 18.12 5.71 13.96
CA TYR A 202 18.09 6.14 15.35
C TYR A 202 18.00 7.65 15.50
N LYS A 203 17.62 8.12 16.69
CA LYS A 203 17.68 9.53 17.08
C LYS A 203 18.52 9.66 18.35
N GLY A 204 19.47 10.59 18.35
CA GLY A 204 20.37 10.84 19.49
C GLY A 204 21.82 10.46 19.22
N TRP A 205 22.60 10.33 20.29
CA TRP A 205 24.03 10.01 20.21
C TRP A 205 24.26 8.52 20.07
N ILE A 206 25.14 8.14 19.15
CA ILE A 206 25.53 6.76 18.91
C ILE A 206 26.96 6.56 19.39
N PHE A 207 27.15 5.53 20.21
CA PHE A 207 28.43 5.11 20.74
C PHE A 207 28.68 3.65 20.37
N GLY A 208 29.84 3.37 19.78
CA GLY A 208 30.22 2.02 19.42
C GLY A 208 31.59 1.94 18.75
N SER A 209 32.11 0.72 18.61
CA SER A 209 33.30 0.44 17.82
C SER A 209 33.14 -0.82 16.99
N GLU A 210 34.04 -1.05 16.04
CA GLU A 210 33.97 -2.18 15.09
C GLU A 210 33.93 -3.56 15.78
N HIS A 211 34.66 -3.71 16.89
CA HIS A 211 34.80 -4.99 17.59
C HIS A 211 33.73 -5.25 18.64
N GLN A 212 32.96 -4.23 19.04
CA GLN A 212 31.90 -4.40 20.04
C GLN A 212 30.71 -5.16 19.45
N PRO A 213 30.14 -6.16 20.15
CA PRO A 213 28.98 -6.91 19.64
C PRO A 213 27.69 -6.06 19.62
N GLN A 214 27.61 -5.06 20.50
CA GLN A 214 26.47 -4.17 20.66
C GLN A 214 26.95 -2.72 20.72
N TRP A 215 26.16 -1.82 20.16
CA TRP A 215 26.35 -0.37 20.22
C TRP A 215 25.27 0.26 21.11
N THR A 216 25.54 1.46 21.60
CA THR A 216 24.63 2.22 22.45
C THR A 216 24.06 3.41 21.72
N VAL A 217 22.75 3.62 21.84
CA VAL A 217 22.07 4.87 21.48
C VAL A 217 21.65 5.59 22.76
N GLN A 218 22.01 6.86 22.89
CA GLN A 218 21.56 7.72 23.98
C GLN A 218 20.70 8.86 23.41
N HIS A 219 19.47 8.96 23.92
CA HIS A 219 18.56 10.05 23.59
C HIS A 219 18.06 10.68 24.89
N PHE A 220 18.55 11.90 25.17
CA PHE A 220 18.39 12.56 26.46
C PHE A 220 18.90 11.70 27.62
N ARG A 221 18.02 11.34 28.57
CA ARG A 221 18.33 10.50 29.74
C ARG A 221 18.16 9.00 29.48
N SER A 222 17.61 8.62 28.32
CA SER A 222 17.39 7.22 27.97
C SER A 222 18.58 6.67 27.20
N LYS A 223 19.04 5.47 27.59
CA LYS A 223 20.04 4.68 26.87
C LYS A 223 19.40 3.40 26.39
N GLY A 224 19.70 3.02 25.16
CA GLY A 224 19.33 1.74 24.57
C GLY A 224 20.55 1.07 23.97
N SER A 225 20.55 -0.25 23.94
CA SER A 225 21.56 -1.05 23.26
C SER A 225 20.96 -1.68 22.00
N PHE A 226 21.77 -1.84 20.97
CA PHE A 226 21.38 -2.53 19.74
C PHE A 226 22.58 -3.26 19.13
N GLN A 227 22.31 -4.33 18.37
CA GLN A 227 23.37 -5.11 17.76
C GLN A 227 24.23 -4.24 16.84
N ASN A 228 25.55 -4.45 16.87
CA ASN A 228 26.48 -3.74 16.01
C ASN A 228 26.06 -3.89 14.52
N PRO A 229 25.77 -2.78 13.82
CA PRO A 229 25.31 -2.81 12.44
C PRO A 229 26.37 -3.36 11.47
N LEU A 230 27.66 -3.23 11.80
CA LEU A 230 28.73 -3.82 10.98
C LEU A 230 28.67 -5.35 11.02
N HIS A 231 28.34 -5.94 12.17
CA HIS A 231 28.21 -7.39 12.29
C HIS A 231 26.94 -7.91 11.60
N GLN A 232 25.84 -7.15 11.71
CA GLN A 232 24.61 -7.44 10.93
C GLN A 232 24.92 -7.42 9.43
N ASN A 233 25.58 -6.37 8.96
CA ASN A 233 25.90 -6.22 7.55
C ASN A 233 26.96 -7.22 7.05
N SER A 234 27.86 -7.69 7.93
CA SER A 234 28.76 -8.81 7.60
C SER A 234 28.01 -10.11 7.29
N LYS A 235 26.87 -10.35 7.95
CA LYS A 235 26.00 -11.48 7.61
C LYS A 235 25.33 -11.27 6.24
N HIS A 236 24.89 -10.04 5.96
CA HIS A 236 24.28 -9.67 4.68
C HIS A 236 25.26 -9.84 3.52
N THR A 237 26.50 -9.34 3.64
CA THR A 237 27.53 -9.50 2.61
C THR A 237 27.89 -10.97 2.38
N ALA A 238 27.96 -11.78 3.44
CA ALA A 238 28.17 -13.23 3.30
C ALA A 238 27.03 -13.92 2.55
N ALA A 239 25.78 -13.53 2.79
CA ALA A 239 24.62 -14.04 2.07
C ALA A 239 24.64 -13.64 0.58
N VAL A 240 25.01 -12.39 0.28
CA VAL A 240 25.18 -11.91 -1.12
C VAL A 240 26.25 -12.70 -1.83
N LYS A 241 27.41 -12.89 -1.20
CA LYS A 241 28.52 -13.67 -1.78
C LYS A 241 28.08 -15.09 -2.09
N PHE A 242 27.42 -15.74 -1.13
CA PHE A 242 26.86 -17.09 -1.31
C PHE A 242 25.86 -17.14 -2.48
N ALA A 243 24.89 -16.23 -2.50
CA ALA A 243 23.85 -16.18 -3.53
C ALA A 243 24.40 -15.94 -4.95
N LEU A 244 25.50 -15.19 -5.06
CA LEU A 244 26.12 -14.84 -6.34
C LEU A 244 27.31 -15.75 -6.72
N GLY A 245 27.69 -16.69 -5.86
CA GLY A 245 28.84 -17.56 -6.10
C GLY A 245 30.19 -16.83 -6.04
N ILE A 246 30.26 -15.72 -5.30
CA ILE A 246 31.50 -14.99 -5.04
C ILE A 246 32.20 -15.65 -3.84
N SER A 247 33.53 -15.75 -3.89
CA SER A 247 34.31 -16.30 -2.77
C SER A 247 34.03 -15.56 -1.46
N LEU A 248 33.78 -16.30 -0.37
CA LEU A 248 33.53 -15.72 0.94
C LEU A 248 34.69 -14.87 1.45
N HIS A 249 35.92 -15.24 1.07
CA HIS A 249 37.14 -14.54 1.45
C HIS A 249 37.46 -13.30 0.60
N ASP A 250 36.72 -13.06 -0.49
CA ASP A 250 36.94 -11.87 -1.32
C ASP A 250 36.40 -10.60 -0.64
N SER A 251 37.28 -9.71 -0.21
CA SER A 251 36.93 -8.42 0.39
C SER A 251 36.87 -7.25 -0.61
N LYS A 252 37.23 -7.48 -1.88
CA LYS A 252 37.37 -6.44 -2.90
C LYS A 252 36.13 -6.25 -3.75
N GLN A 253 35.29 -7.29 -3.88
CA GLN A 253 34.11 -7.27 -4.77
C GLN A 253 32.81 -6.88 -4.06
N VAL A 254 32.70 -7.13 -2.75
CA VAL A 254 31.47 -6.89 -1.96
C VAL A 254 31.79 -6.01 -0.76
N HIS A 255 31.19 -4.83 -0.72
CA HIS A 255 31.47 -3.78 0.25
C HIS A 255 30.30 -3.61 1.24
N SER A 256 30.63 -3.55 2.53
CA SER A 256 29.69 -3.29 3.62
C SER A 256 29.58 -1.79 3.86
N ILE A 257 28.37 -1.24 3.90
CA ILE A 257 28.11 0.16 4.26
C ILE A 257 27.05 0.20 5.36
N VAL A 258 27.25 1.02 6.38
CA VAL A 258 26.23 1.32 7.39
C VAL A 258 25.84 2.79 7.24
N ALA A 259 24.56 3.04 6.97
CA ALA A 259 24.02 4.36 6.68
C ALA A 259 23.11 4.84 7.83
N PHE A 260 23.55 5.84 8.57
CA PHE A 260 22.76 6.47 9.63
C PHE A 260 21.92 7.64 9.12
N SER A 261 20.70 7.79 9.63
CA SER A 261 19.92 9.02 9.41
C SER A 261 20.56 10.22 10.11
N ASP A 262 20.32 11.43 9.60
CA ASP A 262 20.82 12.69 10.18
C ASP A 262 20.21 13.03 11.55
N ARG A 263 19.29 12.20 12.06
CA ARG A 263 18.72 12.31 13.41
C ARG A 263 19.64 11.73 14.47
N ALA A 264 20.62 10.92 14.06
CA ALA A 264 21.65 10.37 14.90
C ALA A 264 22.92 11.20 14.77
N GLU A 265 23.72 11.26 15.83
CA GLU A 265 25.05 11.85 15.82
C GLU A 265 26.05 10.78 16.28
N LEU A 266 26.99 10.43 15.41
CA LEU A 266 28.03 9.46 15.70
C LEU A 266 29.08 10.10 16.61
N ARG A 267 29.24 9.60 17.84
CA ARG A 267 30.11 10.19 18.88
C ARG A 267 31.44 9.44 19.08
N THR A 268 31.71 8.42 18.28
CA THR A 268 32.95 7.65 18.29
C THR A 268 33.64 7.72 16.94
N SER A 269 34.96 7.52 16.93
CA SER A 269 35.71 7.34 15.69
C SER A 269 35.29 6.01 15.05
N LEU A 270 34.87 6.06 13.80
CA LEU A 270 34.31 4.93 13.07
C LEU A 270 34.93 4.90 11.66
N PRO A 271 35.02 3.72 11.03
CA PRO A 271 35.56 3.61 9.68
C PRO A 271 34.67 4.33 8.67
N ALA A 272 35.24 4.76 7.54
CA ALA A 272 34.56 5.56 6.52
C ALA A 272 33.27 4.93 5.96
N GLN A 273 33.17 3.59 6.01
CA GLN A 273 31.99 2.84 5.60
C GLN A 273 30.78 3.00 6.53
N VAL A 274 30.97 3.56 7.73
CA VAL A 274 29.89 3.97 8.63
C VAL A 274 29.69 5.47 8.47
N CYS A 275 28.67 5.85 7.70
CA CYS A 275 28.45 7.23 7.30
C CYS A 275 26.96 7.61 7.38
N TYR A 276 26.66 8.88 7.11
CA TYR A 276 25.28 9.33 7.03
C TYR A 276 24.65 8.97 5.68
N ILE A 277 23.33 8.78 5.64
CA ILE A 277 22.56 8.48 4.41
C ILE A 277 22.93 9.44 3.27
N ARG A 278 23.10 10.73 3.57
CA ARG A 278 23.48 11.77 2.59
C ARG A 278 24.87 11.59 1.96
N GLN A 279 25.76 10.84 2.61
CA GLN A 279 27.15 10.62 2.19
C GLN A 279 27.33 9.30 1.41
N VAL A 280 26.35 8.39 1.45
CA VAL A 280 26.50 7.04 0.88
C VAL A 280 26.82 7.06 -0.62
N ALA A 281 26.15 7.91 -1.41
CA ALA A 281 26.42 8.00 -2.84
C ALA A 281 27.86 8.45 -3.11
N ALA A 282 28.33 9.48 -2.40
CA ALA A 282 29.69 9.98 -2.51
C ALA A 282 30.73 8.93 -2.09
N TYR A 283 30.43 8.14 -1.05
CA TYR A 283 31.28 7.02 -0.63
C TYR A 283 31.38 5.94 -1.72
N ILE A 284 30.25 5.53 -2.31
CA ILE A 284 30.22 4.55 -3.42
C ILE A 284 31.01 5.05 -4.64
N GLN A 285 30.98 6.35 -4.92
CA GLN A 285 31.70 6.94 -6.06
C GLN A 285 33.23 6.97 -5.90
N GLN A 286 33.76 6.69 -4.71
CA GLN A 286 35.21 6.56 -4.49
C GLN A 286 35.77 5.28 -5.12
N PHE A 287 34.93 4.30 -5.43
CA PHE A 287 35.31 3.04 -6.04
C PHE A 287 35.32 3.20 -7.57
N THR A 288 36.52 3.24 -8.16
CA THR A 288 36.72 3.52 -9.59
C THR A 288 37.38 2.39 -10.37
N GLN A 289 37.84 1.34 -9.69
CA GLN A 289 38.51 0.19 -10.32
C GLN A 289 37.50 -0.90 -10.66
N PRO A 290 37.24 -1.21 -11.94
CA PRO A 290 36.30 -2.26 -12.31
C PRO A 290 36.74 -3.61 -11.75
N CYS A 291 35.81 -4.36 -11.16
CA CYS A 291 36.08 -5.68 -10.59
C CYS A 291 35.19 -6.79 -11.17
N PHE A 292 34.25 -6.45 -12.05
CA PHE A 292 33.39 -7.40 -12.76
C PHE A 292 33.44 -7.21 -14.27
N SER A 293 33.44 -8.33 -15.00
CA SER A 293 33.20 -8.32 -16.44
C SER A 293 31.72 -8.08 -16.76
N ASP A 294 31.42 -7.65 -17.99
CA ASP A 294 30.04 -7.48 -18.45
C ASP A 294 29.22 -8.77 -18.35
N GLU A 295 29.87 -9.92 -18.53
CA GLU A 295 29.23 -11.23 -18.38
C GLU A 295 28.88 -11.50 -16.91
N GLN A 296 29.79 -11.23 -15.98
CA GLN A 296 29.50 -11.35 -14.55
C GLN A 296 28.36 -10.41 -14.13
N LEU A 297 28.36 -9.16 -14.63
CA LEU A 297 27.30 -8.20 -14.36
C LEU A 297 25.93 -8.70 -14.86
N ARG A 298 25.86 -9.23 -16.10
CA ARG A 298 24.62 -9.82 -16.63
C ARG A 298 24.15 -11.00 -15.79
N GLN A 299 25.05 -11.89 -15.40
CA GLN A 299 24.74 -13.05 -14.57
C GLN A 299 24.21 -12.65 -13.19
N PHE A 300 24.87 -11.70 -12.51
CA PHE A 300 24.44 -11.20 -11.21
C PHE A 300 23.09 -10.49 -11.30
N THR A 301 22.89 -9.69 -12.34
CA THR A 301 21.60 -9.03 -12.62
C THR A 301 20.48 -10.06 -12.75
N ALA A 302 20.68 -11.10 -13.56
CA ALA A 302 19.68 -12.14 -13.76
C ALA A 302 19.34 -12.87 -12.44
N ARG A 303 20.37 -13.24 -11.66
CA ARG A 303 20.17 -13.91 -10.36
C ARG A 303 19.42 -13.02 -9.36
N LEU A 304 19.82 -11.76 -9.22
CA LEU A 304 19.19 -10.82 -8.29
C LEU A 304 17.74 -10.53 -8.69
N ASN A 305 17.43 -10.40 -9.98
CA ASN A 305 16.06 -10.24 -10.46
C ASN A 305 15.17 -11.45 -10.14
N ILE A 306 15.69 -12.67 -10.30
CA ILE A 306 14.97 -13.90 -9.92
C ILE A 306 14.73 -13.94 -8.40
N MET A 307 15.70 -13.53 -7.59
CA MET A 307 15.54 -13.46 -6.13
C MET A 307 14.54 -12.38 -5.73
N ALA A 308 14.57 -11.21 -6.39
CA ALA A 308 13.66 -10.09 -6.12
C ALA A 308 12.20 -10.44 -6.44
N SER A 309 11.92 -11.32 -7.41
CA SER A 309 10.55 -11.75 -7.72
C SER A 309 9.93 -12.66 -6.63
N LYS A 310 10.75 -13.34 -5.82
CA LYS A 310 10.31 -14.32 -4.79
C LYS A 310 10.08 -13.71 -3.40
N GLN A 311 10.26 -12.40 -3.24
CA GLN A 311 10.35 -11.73 -1.93
C GLN A 311 9.07 -11.81 -1.07
N ARG A 312 7.89 -11.83 -1.69
CA ARG A 312 6.61 -11.83 -0.94
C ARG A 312 6.45 -13.06 -0.04
N ASN A 313 6.88 -14.24 -0.51
CA ASN A 313 6.80 -15.47 0.26
C ASN A 313 7.90 -15.52 1.33
N LEU A 314 9.13 -15.16 0.95
CA LEU A 314 10.28 -15.12 1.86
C LEU A 314 10.07 -14.16 3.03
N ARG A 315 9.38 -13.04 2.83
CA ARG A 315 9.09 -12.08 3.91
C ARG A 315 8.28 -12.67 5.05
N LYS A 316 7.29 -13.52 4.73
CA LYS A 316 6.48 -14.19 5.77
C LYS A 316 7.33 -15.18 6.57
N VAL A 317 8.19 -15.94 5.89
CA VAL A 317 9.09 -16.91 6.54
C VAL A 317 10.13 -16.19 7.39
N HIS A 318 10.74 -15.13 6.87
CA HIS A 318 11.72 -14.31 7.58
C HIS A 318 11.13 -13.70 8.86
N LEU A 319 9.91 -13.15 8.80
CA LEU A 319 9.24 -12.60 9.99
C LEU A 319 8.99 -13.66 11.08
N LYS A 320 8.70 -14.91 10.70
CA LYS A 320 8.57 -16.02 11.65
C LYS A 320 9.92 -16.36 12.28
N GLN A 321 10.99 -16.41 11.47
CA GLN A 321 12.35 -16.68 11.94
C GLN A 321 12.87 -15.59 12.90
N VAL A 322 12.58 -14.31 12.64
CA VAL A 322 12.99 -13.22 13.54
C VAL A 322 12.28 -13.34 14.88
N LYS A 323 10.96 -13.63 14.86
CA LYS A 323 10.17 -13.80 16.10
C LYS A 323 10.61 -14.99 16.94
N SER A 324 11.12 -16.07 16.33
CA SER A 324 11.59 -17.25 17.08
C SER A 324 12.98 -17.05 17.72
N ARG A 325 13.65 -15.93 17.45
CA ARG A 325 14.99 -15.60 17.96
C ARG A 325 14.97 -14.49 19.02
N GLN A 326 13.81 -13.88 19.27
CA GLN A 326 13.60 -12.84 20.29
C GLN A 326 12.99 -13.47 21.54
#